data_AF-A0A3M4XTY7-F1
#
_entry.id   AF-A0A3M4XTY7-F1
#
_cell.length_a   1.000
_cell.length_b   1.000
_cell.length_c   1.000
_cell.angle_alpha   90.00
_cell.angle_beta   90.00
_cell.angle_gamma   90.00
#
_symmetry.space_group_name_H-M   'P 1'
#
loop_
_entity.id
_entity.type
_entity.pdbx_description
1 polymer ?
#
loop_
_entity_poly.entity_id
_entity_poly.type
_entity_poly.pdbx_seq_one_letter_code
_entity_poly.pdbx_strand_id
1 'polypeptide(L)'
;MTELQQDQHEDGTLRFLPSRLNNQPVVIGGLTADEMWATVFGCSGIGFVIGLPLAFIITPSMPVVCALIGGVLGLLIASRVLRRLKRGRPETWVYRRLQLQTAMLGPTSFNKANLVLRSGNWTCRRSEQQ
;
A
#
# COMPACT_ATOMS: atom_id res chain seq x y z
N MET A 1 -35.14 12.02 0.41
CA MET A 1 -34.64 13.39 0.13
C MET A 1 -34.48 14.21 1.40
N THR A 2 -35.24 13.94 2.45
CA THR A 2 -35.18 14.66 3.75
C THR A 2 -33.91 14.38 4.57
N GLU A 3 -33.33 13.17 4.49
CA GLU A 3 -32.13 12.79 5.26
C GLU A 3 -30.85 13.53 4.81
N LEU A 4 -30.70 13.82 3.52
CA LEU A 4 -29.51 14.53 2.99
C LEU A 4 -29.46 16.00 3.40
N GLN A 5 -30.62 16.57 3.74
CA GLN A 5 -30.74 17.98 4.09
C GLN A 5 -30.28 18.26 5.53
N GLN A 6 -30.28 17.24 6.40
CA GLN A 6 -29.87 17.34 7.81
C GLN A 6 -28.34 17.38 7.98
N ASP A 7 -27.58 16.88 7.00
CA ASP A 7 -26.12 16.82 7.01
C ASP A 7 -25.46 17.98 6.25
N GLN A 8 -26.24 18.93 5.74
CA GLN A 8 -25.75 20.11 5.05
C GLN A 8 -25.62 21.28 6.04
N HIS A 9 -24.45 21.91 6.09
CA HIS A 9 -24.23 23.16 6.83
C HIS A 9 -24.98 24.31 6.15
N GLU A 10 -25.26 25.39 6.90
CA GLU A 10 -25.93 26.58 6.34
C GLU A 10 -25.16 27.19 5.16
N ASP A 11 -23.85 26.98 5.11
CA ASP A 11 -22.95 27.39 4.02
C ASP A 11 -22.98 26.46 2.79
N GLY A 12 -23.88 25.47 2.74
CA GLY A 12 -24.00 24.51 1.63
C GLY A 12 -22.92 23.42 1.59
N THR A 13 -22.04 23.37 2.59
CA THR A 13 -21.01 22.33 2.73
C THR A 13 -21.52 21.13 3.53
N LEU A 14 -21.02 19.93 3.24
CA LEU A 14 -21.38 18.73 4.00
C LEU A 14 -20.72 18.75 5.39
N ARG A 15 -21.50 18.47 6.43
CA ARG A 15 -21.04 18.33 7.83
C ARG A 15 -20.04 17.20 8.01
N PHE A 16 -20.03 16.23 7.10
CA PHE A 16 -19.04 15.16 7.03
C PHE A 16 -18.25 15.25 5.73
N LEU A 17 -16.93 15.12 5.82
CA LEU A 17 -16.09 14.94 4.64
C LEU A 17 -16.06 13.45 4.28
N PRO A 18 -16.43 13.03 3.05
CA PRO A 18 -16.36 11.64 2.62
C PRO A 18 -14.91 11.20 2.39
N SER A 19 -14.14 11.07 3.47
CA SER A 19 -12.72 10.69 3.47
C SER A 19 -12.48 9.30 2.85
N ARG A 20 -13.48 8.42 2.91
CA ARG A 20 -13.47 7.10 2.27
C ARG A 20 -13.40 7.16 0.74
N LEU A 21 -13.81 8.25 0.11
CA LEU A 21 -13.81 8.37 -1.35
C LEU A 21 -12.38 8.52 -1.91
N ASN A 22 -11.49 9.14 -1.14
CA ASN A 22 -10.10 9.34 -1.54
C ASN A 22 -9.19 8.17 -1.12
N ASN A 23 -9.68 7.29 -0.24
CA ASN A 23 -8.91 6.19 0.31
C ASN A 23 -9.14 4.92 -0.51
N GLN A 24 -8.06 4.21 -0.79
CA GLN A 24 -8.11 2.98 -1.56
C GLN A 24 -8.91 1.90 -0.81
N PRO A 25 -9.84 1.20 -1.48
CA PRO A 25 -10.66 0.20 -0.83
C PRO A 25 -9.83 -1.01 -0.39
N VAL A 26 -10.27 -1.63 0.70
CA VAL A 26 -9.71 -2.89 1.21
C VAL A 26 -10.37 -4.05 0.45
N VAL A 27 -9.57 -4.94 -0.13
CA VAL A 27 -10.05 -6.04 -0.98
C VAL A 27 -10.03 -7.38 -0.23
N ILE A 28 -8.84 -7.93 0.03
CA ILE A 28 -8.68 -9.27 0.63
C ILE A 28 -8.03 -9.14 2.00
N GLY A 29 -8.70 -9.61 3.04
CA GLY A 29 -8.06 -9.84 4.33
C GLY A 29 -7.46 -8.58 4.98
N GLY A 30 -7.89 -7.36 4.63
CA GLY A 30 -7.30 -6.12 5.15
C GLY A 30 -6.24 -5.46 4.25
N LEU A 31 -5.92 -6.06 3.10
CA LEU A 31 -5.02 -5.49 2.10
C LEU A 31 -5.77 -4.53 1.18
N THR A 32 -5.12 -3.44 0.80
CA THR A 32 -5.56 -2.64 -0.34
C THR A 32 -5.28 -3.38 -1.65
N ALA A 33 -5.90 -2.96 -2.75
CA ALA A 33 -5.71 -3.59 -4.06
C ALA A 33 -4.21 -3.66 -4.46
N ASP A 34 -3.47 -2.58 -4.25
CA ASP A 34 -2.05 -2.50 -4.61
C ASP A 34 -1.18 -3.45 -3.75
N GLU A 35 -1.48 -3.55 -2.46
CA GLU A 35 -0.77 -4.46 -1.54
C GLU A 35 -1.03 -5.93 -1.88
N MET A 36 -2.27 -6.24 -2.29
CA MET A 36 -2.67 -7.56 -2.74
C MET A 36 -1.87 -7.97 -3.97
N TRP A 37 -1.85 -7.12 -5.01
CA TRP A 37 -1.08 -7.40 -6.22
C TRP A 37 0.41 -7.55 -5.94
N ALA A 38 1.00 -6.65 -5.13
CA ALA A 38 2.41 -6.75 -4.75
C ALA A 38 2.72 -8.07 -4.04
N THR A 39 1.84 -8.52 -3.14
CA THR A 39 1.99 -9.81 -2.44
C THR A 39 1.85 -10.98 -3.39
N VAL A 40 0.83 -10.96 -4.27
CA VAL A 40 0.59 -12.03 -5.24
C VAL A 40 1.79 -12.17 -6.17
N PHE A 41 2.26 -11.08 -6.79
CA PHE A 41 3.40 -11.15 -7.70
C PHE A 41 4.69 -11.53 -6.98
N GLY A 42 4.95 -10.98 -5.79
CA GLY A 42 6.14 -11.30 -5.00
C GLY A 42 6.18 -12.77 -4.61
N CYS A 43 5.12 -13.27 -3.96
CA CYS A 43 5.07 -14.65 -3.48
C CYS A 43 4.92 -15.68 -4.61
N SER A 44 4.15 -15.35 -5.66
CA SER A 44 4.06 -16.22 -6.85
C SER A 44 5.38 -16.27 -7.61
N GLY A 45 6.10 -15.15 -7.70
CA GLY A 45 7.43 -15.10 -8.32
C GLY A 45 8.45 -15.96 -7.55
N ILE A 46 8.46 -15.87 -6.22
CA ILE A 46 9.29 -16.75 -5.37
C ILE A 46 8.90 -18.21 -5.58
N GLY A 47 7.59 -18.52 -5.56
CA GLY A 47 7.08 -19.87 -5.83
C GLY A 47 7.50 -20.38 -7.20
N PHE A 48 7.46 -19.53 -8.24
CA PHE A 48 7.89 -19.89 -9.59
C PHE A 48 9.38 -20.23 -9.64
N VAL A 49 10.23 -19.42 -9.02
CA VAL A 49 11.69 -19.65 -8.96
C VAL A 49 11.99 -20.96 -8.24
N ILE A 50 11.27 -21.26 -7.15
CA ILE A 50 11.36 -22.55 -6.46
C ILE A 50 10.87 -23.69 -7.35
N GLY A 51 9.79 -23.50 -8.11
CA GLY A 51 9.24 -24.52 -8.98
C GLY A 51 10.11 -24.85 -10.21
N LEU A 52 11.06 -23.97 -10.58
CA LEU A 52 11.98 -24.17 -11.69
C LEU A 52 12.90 -25.39 -11.52
N PRO A 53 13.66 -25.57 -10.42
CA PRO A 53 14.41 -26.80 -10.18
C PRO A 53 13.50 -28.04 -10.05
N LEU A 54 12.31 -27.89 -9.46
CA LEU A 54 11.32 -28.97 -9.36
C LEU A 54 10.81 -29.45 -10.73
N ALA A 55 10.82 -28.58 -11.74
CA ALA A 55 10.40 -28.90 -13.10
C ALA A 55 11.27 -30.00 -13.73
N PHE A 56 12.57 -30.00 -13.42
CA PHE A 56 13.53 -30.99 -13.92
C PHE A 56 13.44 -32.33 -13.19
N ILE A 57 12.88 -32.35 -11.97
CA ILE A 57 12.83 -33.54 -11.11
C ILE A 57 11.49 -34.28 -11.25
N ILE A 58 10.36 -33.54 -11.26
CA ILE A 58 9.03 -34.15 -11.16
C ILE A 58 8.25 -34.02 -12.46
N THR A 59 7.93 -32.78 -12.88
CA THR A 59 7.08 -32.51 -14.05
C THR A 59 7.29 -31.07 -14.51
N PRO A 60 7.31 -30.79 -15.83
CA PRO A 60 7.52 -29.44 -16.36
C PRO A 60 6.47 -28.39 -15.92
N SER A 61 5.31 -28.81 -15.39
CA SER A 61 4.27 -27.91 -14.87
C SER A 61 4.53 -27.36 -13.46
N MET A 62 5.56 -27.85 -12.75
CA MET A 62 5.87 -27.44 -11.38
C MET A 62 6.07 -25.93 -11.15
N PRO A 63 6.68 -25.14 -12.05
CA PRO A 63 6.83 -23.69 -11.87
C PRO A 63 5.48 -22.99 -11.69
N VAL A 64 4.47 -23.38 -12.46
CA VAL A 64 3.12 -22.80 -12.39
C VAL A 64 2.43 -23.23 -11.09
N VAL A 65 2.52 -24.51 -10.73
CA VAL A 65 1.91 -25.02 -9.49
C VAL A 65 2.49 -24.34 -8.26
N CYS A 66 3.82 -24.26 -8.17
CA CYS A 66 4.49 -23.60 -7.05
C CYS A 66 4.21 -22.09 -7.01
N ALA A 67 4.08 -21.42 -8.17
CA ALA A 67 3.68 -20.02 -8.23
C ALA A 67 2.27 -19.79 -7.66
N LEU A 68 1.30 -20.62 -8.05
CA LEU A 68 -0.09 -20.52 -7.56
C LEU A 68 -0.16 -20.78 -6.04
N ILE A 69 0.51 -21.83 -5.56
CA ILE A 69 0.58 -22.13 -4.12
C ILE A 69 1.25 -20.98 -3.37
N GLY A 70 2.36 -20.46 -3.90
CA GLY A 70 3.08 -19.32 -3.32
C GLY A 70 2.20 -18.08 -3.21
N GLY A 71 1.45 -17.73 -4.26
CA GLY A 71 0.52 -16.60 -4.25
C GLY A 71 -0.58 -16.73 -3.19
N VAL A 72 -1.23 -17.90 -3.12
CA VAL A 72 -2.32 -18.15 -2.14
C VAL A 72 -1.78 -18.12 -0.70
N LEU A 73 -0.70 -18.85 -0.41
CA LEU A 73 -0.09 -18.84 0.92
C LEU A 73 0.44 -17.44 1.29
N GLY A 74 1.02 -16.75 0.31
CA GLY A 74 1.48 -15.37 0.43
C GLY A 74 0.36 -14.44 0.91
N LEU A 75 -0.81 -14.48 0.26
CA LEU A 75 -1.97 -13.69 0.65
C LEU A 75 -2.48 -14.02 2.06
N LEU A 76 -2.55 -15.31 2.42
CA LEU A 76 -3.00 -15.76 3.74
C LEU A 76 -2.06 -15.33 4.87
N ILE A 77 -0.76 -15.29 4.61
CA ILE A 77 0.24 -14.86 5.58
C ILE A 77 0.30 -13.33 5.64
N ALA A 78 0.38 -12.67 4.47
CA ALA A 78 0.45 -11.22 4.36
C ALA A 78 -0.77 -10.55 4.99
N SER A 79 -1.98 -11.08 4.78
CA SER A 79 -3.18 -10.55 5.45
C SER A 79 -3.10 -10.57 6.97
N ARG A 80 -2.54 -11.62 7.57
CA ARG A 80 -2.37 -11.69 9.03
C ARG A 80 -1.26 -10.77 9.53
N VAL A 81 -0.12 -10.75 8.85
CA VAL A 81 1.03 -9.93 9.23
C VAL A 81 0.70 -8.44 9.07
N LEU A 82 0.12 -8.06 7.93
CA LEU A 82 -0.20 -6.67 7.63
C LEU A 82 -1.28 -6.12 8.55
N ARG A 83 -2.27 -6.92 8.96
CA ARG A 83 -3.24 -6.52 10.01
C ARG A 83 -2.56 -6.17 11.32
N ARG A 84 -1.52 -6.91 11.71
CA ARG A 84 -0.76 -6.63 12.94
C ARG A 84 0.09 -5.37 12.79
N LEU A 85 0.75 -5.21 11.65
CA LEU A 85 1.62 -4.06 11.36
C LEU A 85 0.83 -2.75 11.20
N LYS A 86 -0.38 -2.81 10.60
CA LYS A 86 -1.26 -1.65 10.40
C LYS A 86 -2.05 -1.25 11.67
N ARG A 87 -1.89 -1.95 12.80
CA ARG A 87 -2.65 -1.64 14.02
C ARG A 87 -2.29 -0.23 14.53
N GLY A 88 -3.27 0.68 14.52
CA GLY A 88 -3.09 2.08 14.92
C GLY A 88 -2.32 2.95 13.90
N ARG A 89 -2.13 2.47 12.66
CA ARG A 89 -1.45 3.20 11.59
C ARG A 89 -2.44 3.60 10.48
N PRO A 90 -2.20 4.69 9.73
CA PRO A 90 -3.07 5.10 8.62
C PRO A 90 -3.02 4.10 7.45
N GLU A 91 -4.05 4.10 6.60
CA GLU A 91 -4.19 3.10 5.52
C GLU A 91 -3.07 3.14 4.48
N THR A 92 -2.52 4.32 4.19
CA THR A 92 -1.41 4.52 3.24
C THR A 92 -0.03 4.31 3.85
N TRP A 93 0.06 3.87 5.12
CA TRP A 93 1.33 3.82 5.85
C TRP A 93 2.37 2.92 5.17
N VAL A 94 1.95 1.75 4.69
CA VAL A 94 2.85 0.75 4.08
C VAL A 94 3.52 1.33 2.84
N TYR A 95 2.72 1.89 1.95
CA TYR A 95 3.20 2.54 0.74
C TYR A 95 4.18 3.68 1.06
N ARG A 96 3.80 4.59 1.96
CA ARG A 96 4.68 5.71 2.36
C ARG A 96 5.97 5.22 3.03
N ARG A 97 5.90 4.15 3.83
CA ARG A 97 7.08 3.59 4.50
C ARG A 97 8.03 2.98 3.49
N LEU A 98 7.52 2.21 2.52
CA LEU A 98 8.31 1.68 1.42
C LEU A 98 8.94 2.81 0.61
N GLN A 99 8.16 3.83 0.26
CA GLN A 99 8.66 4.98 -0.49
C GLN A 99 9.76 5.74 0.25
N LEU A 100 9.59 5.93 1.55
CA LEU A 100 10.61 6.52 2.41
C LEU A 100 11.86 5.63 2.48
N GLN A 101 11.70 4.31 2.64
CA GLN A 101 12.82 3.38 2.65
C GLN A 101 13.58 3.40 1.32
N THR A 102 12.88 3.36 0.18
CA THR A 102 13.51 3.45 -1.14
C THR A 102 14.19 4.79 -1.36
N ALA A 103 13.63 5.88 -0.83
CA ALA A 103 14.23 7.21 -0.95
C ALA A 103 15.44 7.39 -0.03
N MET A 104 15.52 6.68 1.11
CA MET A 104 16.66 6.71 2.03
C MET A 104 17.78 5.75 1.64
N LEU A 105 17.45 4.54 1.14
CA LEU A 105 18.40 3.47 0.83
C LEU A 105 18.82 3.43 -0.64
N GLY A 106 17.96 3.91 -1.55
CA GLY A 106 18.21 3.89 -2.98
C GLY A 106 18.87 5.17 -3.50
N PRO A 107 19.38 5.16 -4.74
CA PRO A 107 19.84 6.38 -5.41
C PRO A 107 18.74 7.44 -5.46
N THR A 108 19.15 8.71 -5.44
CA THR A 108 18.26 9.89 -5.38
C THR A 108 17.17 9.87 -6.47
N SER A 109 17.44 9.24 -7.62
CA SER A 109 16.50 9.05 -8.74
C SER A 109 15.26 8.20 -8.39
N PHE A 110 15.29 7.39 -7.33
CA PHE A 110 14.12 6.61 -6.88
C PHE A 110 13.18 7.40 -5.98
N ASN A 111 13.53 8.63 -5.57
CA ASN A 111 12.64 9.52 -4.83
C ASN A 111 11.60 10.17 -5.78
N LYS A 112 10.73 9.35 -6.38
CA LYS A 112 9.69 9.83 -7.30
C LYS A 112 8.63 10.71 -6.62
N ALA A 113 8.47 10.60 -5.31
CA ALA A 113 7.54 11.46 -4.55
C ALA A 113 8.13 12.81 -4.14
N ASN A 114 9.39 13.09 -4.48
CA ASN A 114 10.07 14.32 -4.04
C ASN A 114 9.95 14.53 -2.52
N LEU A 115 10.13 13.43 -1.77
CA LEU A 115 10.08 13.46 -0.31
C LEU A 115 11.18 14.38 0.21
N VAL A 116 10.79 15.32 1.06
CA VAL A 116 11.72 16.18 1.78
C VAL A 116 12.37 15.35 2.89
N LEU A 117 13.55 14.80 2.62
CA LEU A 117 14.33 14.00 3.57
C LEU A 117 15.24 14.85 4.47
N ARG A 118 15.37 16.15 4.18
CA ARG A 118 16.25 17.05 4.92
C ARG A 118 15.65 17.40 6.28
N SER A 119 16.45 17.28 7.33
CA SER A 119 16.16 17.92 8.62
C SER A 119 16.72 19.33 8.62
N GLY A 120 15.95 20.31 9.07
CA GLY A 120 16.41 21.69 9.22
C GLY A 120 15.52 22.45 10.19
N ASN A 121 16.03 23.56 10.73
CA ASN A 121 15.23 24.43 11.58
C ASN A 121 14.19 25.17 10.74
N TRP A 122 12.92 24.97 11.06
CA TRP A 122 11.82 25.71 10.45
C TRP A 122 11.80 27.12 11.04
N THR A 123 11.82 28.13 10.17
CA THR A 123 11.58 29.52 10.55
C THR A 123 10.29 29.98 9.88
N CYS A 124 9.33 30.44 10.69
CA CYS A 124 8.11 31.03 10.20
C CYS A 124 8.36 32.53 9.99
N ARG A 125 8.65 32.94 8.76
CA ARG A 125 8.65 34.36 8.39
C ARG A 125 7.33 34.67 7.69
N ARG A 126 6.54 35.57 8.27
CA ARG A 126 5.37 36.14 7.60
C ARG A 126 5.89 37.12 6.55
N SER A 127 5.68 36.81 5.27
CA SER A 127 5.87 37.80 4.20
C SER A 127 4.63 38.68 4.17
N GLU A 128 4.77 39.95 4.56
CA GLU A 128 3.75 40.95 4.32
C GLU A 128 3.75 41.23 2.82
N GLN A 129 2.66 40.83 2.16
CA GLN A 129 2.49 40.97 0.71
C GLN A 129 2.07 42.42 0.47
N GLN A 130 3.01 43.24 -0.03
CA GLN A 130 2.74 44.61 -0.50
C GLN A 130 1.94 44.60 -1.81
#